data_AF-A0A963X1B9-F1
#
_entry.id   AF-A0A963X1B9-F1
#
_cell.length_a   1.000
_cell.length_b   1.000
_cell.length_c   1.000
_cell.angle_alpha   90.00
_cell.angle_beta   90.00
_cell.angle_gamma   90.00
#
_symmetry.space_group_name_H-M   'P 1'
#
loop_
_entity.id
_entity.type
_entity.pdbx_description
1 polymer ?
#
loop_
_entity_poly.entity_id
_entity_poly.type
_entity_poly.pdbx_seq_one_letter_code
_entity_poly.pdbx_strand_id
1 'polypeptide(L)'
;MIQQFLILAGLVGVAALLFQRWSQKIEAEIAEGAVYERERLEAADPDLIAGLSEERFRAAYRRTHYPRFPKYALAIAAAFVASLPLTLGMLAGIAWTLDSLGMSADAQALARSVPIEGSIAGVSRDEGETIALYYVQDVVKFYYYFGLLFIWLGIIYVAMRHYHKNRPGYLRDEIDKEKSKG
;
A
#
# COMPACT_ATOMS: atom_id res chain seq x y z
N MET A 1 6.82 -18.90 -7.05
CA MET A 1 7.22 -17.47 -7.08
C MET A 1 6.58 -16.73 -8.25
N ILE A 2 7.04 -16.87 -9.51
CA ILE A 2 6.48 -16.09 -10.65
C ILE A 2 4.99 -16.33 -10.86
N GLN A 3 4.54 -17.59 -10.87
CA GLN A 3 3.12 -17.92 -11.02
C GLN A 3 2.23 -17.26 -9.95
N GLN A 4 2.66 -17.28 -8.69
CA GLN A 4 1.92 -16.65 -7.58
C GLN A 4 1.85 -15.14 -7.74
N PHE A 5 2.97 -14.50 -8.14
CA PHE A 5 2.99 -13.07 -8.44
C PHE A 5 2.02 -12.72 -9.57
N LEU A 6 2.01 -13.48 -10.67
CA LEU A 6 1.09 -13.25 -11.78
C LEU A 6 -0.38 -13.41 -11.39
N ILE A 7 -0.69 -14.38 -10.53
CA ILE A 7 -2.04 -14.55 -9.97
C ILE A 7 -2.44 -13.32 -9.14
N LEU A 8 -1.59 -12.88 -8.21
CA LEU A 8 -1.87 -11.71 -7.38
C LEU A 8 -2.00 -10.43 -8.22
N ALA A 9 -1.12 -10.23 -9.20
CA ALA A 9 -1.19 -9.12 -10.13
C ALA A 9 -2.47 -9.17 -10.97
N GLY A 10 -2.87 -10.35 -11.43
CA GLY A 10 -4.14 -10.58 -12.14
C GLY A 10 -5.35 -10.21 -11.27
N LEU A 11 -5.37 -10.61 -10.00
CA LEU A 11 -6.44 -10.26 -9.06
C LEU A 11 -6.53 -8.73 -8.84
N VAL A 12 -5.40 -8.06 -8.67
CA VAL A 12 -5.35 -6.58 -8.57
C VAL A 12 -5.85 -5.95 -9.87
N GLY A 13 -5.47 -6.49 -11.03
CA GLY A 13 -5.94 -6.04 -12.34
C GLY A 13 -7.46 -6.16 -12.49
N VAL A 14 -8.03 -7.30 -12.12
CA VAL A 14 -9.49 -7.50 -12.11
C VAL A 14 -10.17 -6.54 -11.14
N ALA A 15 -9.64 -6.38 -9.92
CA ALA A 15 -10.17 -5.43 -8.95
C ALA A 15 -10.13 -3.98 -9.47
N ALA A 16 -9.08 -3.61 -10.21
CA ALA A 16 -8.97 -2.29 -10.84
C ALA A 16 -10.03 -2.06 -11.92
N LEU A 17 -10.31 -3.07 -12.76
CA LEU A 17 -11.37 -3.00 -13.77
C LEU A 17 -12.77 -2.88 -13.13
N LEU A 18 -13.01 -3.65 -12.06
CA LEU A 18 -14.26 -3.57 -11.30
C LEU A 18 -14.41 -2.21 -10.63
N PHE A 19 -13.33 -1.71 -10.00
CA PHE A 19 -13.30 -0.37 -9.42
C PHE A 19 -13.56 0.70 -10.48
N GLN A 20 -12.98 0.60 -11.67
CA GLN A 20 -13.20 1.56 -12.74
C GLN A 20 -14.68 1.60 -13.16
N ARG A 21 -15.28 0.44 -13.40
CA ARG A 21 -16.72 0.35 -13.74
C ARG A 21 -17.61 0.91 -12.63
N TRP A 22 -17.34 0.53 -11.39
CA TRP A 22 -18.06 1.04 -10.24
C TRP A 22 -17.88 2.57 -10.09
N SER A 23 -16.66 3.07 -10.29
CA SER A 23 -16.36 4.50 -10.16
C SER A 23 -17.13 5.36 -11.15
N GLN A 24 -17.27 4.89 -12.41
CA GLN A 24 -18.05 5.57 -13.44
C GLN A 24 -19.54 5.66 -13.06
N LYS A 25 -20.10 4.58 -12.52
CA LYS A 25 -21.48 4.57 -12.03
C LYS A 25 -21.68 5.56 -10.88
N ILE A 26 -20.79 5.54 -9.90
CA ILE A 26 -20.85 6.46 -8.75
C ILE A 26 -20.67 7.91 -9.18
N GLU A 27 -19.83 8.20 -10.18
CA GLU A 27 -19.69 9.56 -10.70
C GLU A 27 -20.97 10.07 -11.35
N ALA A 28 -21.72 9.22 -12.07
CA ALA A 28 -23.01 9.58 -12.64
C ALA A 28 -24.05 9.87 -11.54
N GLU A 29 -24.17 9.00 -10.53
CA GLU A 29 -25.08 9.18 -9.40
C GLU A 29 -24.78 10.47 -8.61
N ILE A 30 -23.50 10.78 -8.41
CA ILE A 30 -23.08 12.02 -7.74
C ILE A 30 -23.39 13.24 -8.60
N ALA A 31 -23.24 13.16 -9.93
CA ALA A 31 -23.55 14.26 -10.82
C ALA A 31 -25.05 14.59 -10.81
N GLU A 32 -25.91 13.57 -10.81
CA GLU A 32 -27.36 13.73 -10.66
C GLU A 32 -27.71 14.33 -9.29
N GLY A 33 -27.15 13.78 -8.20
CA GLY A 33 -27.35 14.28 -6.85
C GLY A 33 -26.90 15.74 -6.66
N ALA A 34 -25.85 16.17 -7.36
CA ALA A 34 -25.39 17.55 -7.31
C ALA A 34 -26.41 18.54 -7.90
N VAL A 35 -27.18 18.14 -8.92
CA VAL A 35 -28.22 19.00 -9.51
C VAL A 35 -29.36 19.19 -8.50
N TYR A 36 -29.90 18.09 -7.97
CA TYR A 36 -30.99 18.14 -6.99
C TYR A 36 -30.60 18.89 -5.72
N GLU A 37 -29.39 18.66 -5.20
CA GLU A 37 -28.94 19.34 -4.00
C GLU A 37 -28.77 20.84 -4.21
N ARG A 38 -28.32 21.25 -5.40
CA ARG A 38 -28.22 22.66 -5.73
C ARG A 38 -29.59 23.32 -5.80
N GLU A 39 -30.56 22.73 -6.51
CA GLU A 39 -31.93 23.25 -6.58
C GLU A 39 -32.55 23.39 -5.18
N ARG A 40 -32.30 22.41 -4.30
CA ARG A 40 -32.71 22.45 -2.90
C ARG A 40 -32.08 23.63 -2.15
N LEU A 41 -30.78 23.88 -2.35
CA LEU A 41 -30.07 24.99 -1.72
C LEU A 41 -30.48 26.35 -2.29
N GLU A 42 -30.79 26.45 -3.59
CA GLU A 42 -31.33 27.67 -4.20
C GLU A 42 -32.66 28.08 -3.54
N ALA A 43 -33.48 27.10 -3.15
CA ALA A 43 -34.75 27.35 -2.45
C ALA A 43 -34.57 27.60 -0.94
N ALA A 44 -33.66 26.87 -0.27
CA ALA A 44 -33.56 26.87 1.19
C ALA A 44 -32.53 27.85 1.77
N ASP A 45 -31.41 28.08 1.07
CA ASP A 45 -30.26 28.84 1.55
C ASP A 45 -29.48 29.44 0.36
N PRO A 46 -30.08 30.41 -0.36
CA PRO A 46 -29.49 30.96 -1.59
C PRO A 46 -28.16 31.68 -1.33
N ASP A 47 -27.98 32.25 -0.13
CA ASP A 47 -26.74 32.95 0.26
C ASP A 47 -25.54 32.01 0.31
N LEU A 48 -25.75 30.74 0.69
CA LEU A 48 -24.69 29.73 0.74
C LEU A 48 -24.04 29.53 -0.63
N ILE A 49 -24.82 29.51 -1.71
CA ILE A 49 -24.35 29.25 -3.07
C ILE A 49 -24.27 30.51 -3.95
N ALA A 50 -24.64 31.68 -3.42
CA ALA A 50 -24.55 32.95 -4.12
C ALA A 50 -23.12 33.20 -4.65
N GLY A 51 -23.03 33.51 -5.94
CA GLY A 51 -21.75 33.76 -6.63
C GLY A 51 -20.94 32.50 -6.97
N LEU A 52 -21.42 31.30 -6.63
CA LEU A 52 -20.75 30.05 -6.98
C LEU A 52 -21.23 29.54 -8.35
N SER A 53 -20.29 29.22 -9.25
CA SER A 53 -20.63 28.60 -10.53
C SER A 53 -21.09 27.14 -10.34
N GLU A 54 -21.85 26.64 -11.30
CA GLU A 54 -22.32 25.25 -11.31
C GLU A 54 -21.18 24.24 -11.20
N GLU A 55 -20.11 24.48 -11.95
CA GLU A 55 -18.95 23.60 -11.99
C GLU A 55 -18.25 23.52 -10.64
N ARG A 56 -18.14 24.66 -9.94
CA ARG A 56 -17.52 24.72 -8.61
C ARG A 56 -18.39 24.08 -7.55
N PHE A 57 -19.71 24.26 -7.63
CA PHE A 57 -20.64 23.52 -6.78
C PHE A 57 -20.51 22.00 -6.99
N ARG A 58 -20.52 21.54 -8.25
CA ARG A 58 -20.34 20.12 -8.58
C ARG A 58 -19.00 19.58 -8.07
N ALA A 59 -17.93 20.37 -8.15
CA ALA A 59 -16.63 20.00 -7.62
C ALA A 59 -16.65 19.83 -6.08
N ALA A 60 -17.24 20.77 -5.34
CA ALA A 60 -17.42 20.67 -3.89
C ALA A 60 -18.29 19.46 -3.50
N TYR A 61 -19.40 19.26 -4.22
CA TYR A 61 -20.33 18.16 -3.99
C TYR A 61 -19.65 16.80 -4.23
N ARG A 62 -18.95 16.64 -5.36
CA ARG A 62 -18.19 15.43 -5.69
C ARG A 62 -17.11 15.16 -4.64
N ARG A 63 -16.36 16.18 -4.24
CA ARG A 63 -15.30 16.05 -3.23
C ARG A 63 -15.83 15.52 -1.90
N THR A 64 -17.03 15.93 -1.51
CA THR A 64 -17.69 15.54 -0.26
C THR A 64 -18.28 14.13 -0.34
N HIS A 65 -18.98 13.81 -1.44
CA HIS A 65 -19.78 12.58 -1.55
C HIS A 65 -19.05 11.41 -2.21
N TYR A 66 -17.93 11.65 -2.90
CA TYR A 66 -17.23 10.57 -3.57
C TYR A 66 -16.56 9.60 -2.57
N PRO A 67 -16.88 8.30 -2.59
CA PRO A 67 -16.27 7.31 -1.71
C PRO A 67 -14.80 7.10 -2.05
N ARG A 68 -13.91 7.63 -1.21
CA ARG A 68 -12.45 7.59 -1.44
C ARG A 68 -11.81 6.26 -1.05
N PHE A 69 -12.34 5.58 -0.03
CA PHE A 69 -11.72 4.39 0.57
C PHE A 69 -11.37 3.29 -0.46
N PRO A 70 -12.24 2.91 -1.42
CA PRO A 70 -11.92 1.84 -2.37
C PRO A 70 -10.70 2.14 -3.24
N LYS A 71 -10.48 3.41 -3.61
CA LYS A 71 -9.28 3.84 -4.36
C LYS A 71 -8.01 3.58 -3.55
N TYR A 72 -8.03 3.89 -2.26
CA TYR A 72 -6.86 3.70 -1.38
C TYR A 72 -6.63 2.21 -1.08
N ALA A 73 -7.69 1.43 -0.86
CA ALA A 73 -7.58 -0.01 -0.67
C ALA A 73 -6.94 -0.68 -1.90
N LEU A 74 -7.39 -0.33 -3.11
CA LEU A 74 -6.80 -0.82 -4.35
C LEU A 74 -5.33 -0.39 -4.51
N ALA A 75 -5.02 0.88 -4.20
CA ALA A 75 -3.64 1.37 -4.27
C ALA A 75 -2.70 0.64 -3.30
N ILE A 76 -3.15 0.36 -2.07
CA ILE A 76 -2.40 -0.42 -1.08
C ILE A 76 -2.17 -1.85 -1.58
N ALA A 77 -3.22 -2.51 -2.08
CA ALA A 77 -3.10 -3.87 -2.62
C ALA A 77 -2.11 -3.93 -3.80
N ALA A 78 -2.20 -2.97 -4.72
CA ALA A 78 -1.26 -2.84 -5.83
C ALA A 78 0.18 -2.61 -5.34
N ALA A 79 0.37 -1.73 -4.36
CA ALA A 79 1.67 -1.46 -3.76
C ALA A 79 2.26 -2.70 -3.06
N PHE A 80 1.45 -3.50 -2.36
CA PHE A 80 1.89 -4.76 -1.78
C PHE A 80 2.39 -5.73 -2.85
N VAL A 81 1.62 -5.94 -3.91
CA VAL A 81 2.02 -6.84 -5.01
C VAL A 81 3.28 -6.33 -5.70
N ALA A 82 3.36 -5.03 -6.00
CA ALA A 82 4.53 -4.41 -6.62
C ALA A 82 5.77 -4.41 -5.72
N SER A 83 5.59 -4.36 -4.39
CA SER A 83 6.70 -4.42 -3.44
C SER A 83 7.41 -5.76 -3.44
N LEU A 84 6.74 -6.86 -3.81
CA LEU A 84 7.35 -8.20 -3.82
C LEU A 84 8.56 -8.29 -4.77
N PRO A 85 8.44 -8.05 -6.09
CA PRO A 85 9.59 -8.10 -6.98
C PRO A 85 10.63 -7.04 -6.66
N LEU A 86 10.21 -5.86 -6.18
CA LEU A 86 11.14 -4.79 -5.77
C LEU A 86 11.99 -5.21 -4.57
N THR A 87 11.37 -5.79 -3.55
CA THR A 87 12.05 -6.26 -2.35
C THR A 87 12.99 -7.41 -2.70
N LEU A 88 12.52 -8.41 -3.45
CA LEU A 88 13.36 -9.52 -3.89
C LEU A 88 14.54 -9.06 -4.76
N GLY A 89 14.31 -8.13 -5.68
CA GLY A 89 15.37 -7.55 -6.52
C GLY A 89 16.39 -6.77 -5.70
N MET A 90 15.94 -5.97 -4.72
CA MET A 90 16.81 -5.25 -3.80
C MET A 90 17.66 -6.21 -2.97
N LEU A 91 17.07 -7.28 -2.44
CA LEU A 91 17.76 -8.29 -1.65
C LEU A 91 18.78 -9.07 -2.49
N ALA A 92 18.43 -9.44 -3.72
CA ALA A 92 19.37 -10.04 -4.67
C ALA A 92 20.53 -9.11 -5.00
N GLY A 93 20.26 -7.81 -5.18
CA GLY A 93 21.29 -6.79 -5.43
C GLY A 93 22.22 -6.60 -4.23
N ILE A 94 21.68 -6.58 -3.01
CA ILE A 94 22.48 -6.52 -1.77
C ILE A 94 23.35 -7.77 -1.65
N ALA A 95 22.79 -8.96 -1.83
CA ALA A 95 23.52 -10.21 -1.76
C ALA A 95 24.66 -10.26 -2.77
N TRP A 96 24.40 -9.86 -4.02
CA TRP A 96 25.41 -9.76 -5.07
C TRP A 96 26.52 -8.76 -4.72
N THR A 97 26.16 -7.59 -4.17
CA THR A 97 27.13 -6.57 -3.77
C THR A 97 28.03 -7.08 -2.64
N LEU A 98 27.46 -7.71 -1.63
CA LEU A 98 28.21 -8.28 -0.51
C LEU A 98 29.17 -9.38 -0.97
N ASP A 99 28.71 -10.27 -1.87
CA ASP A 99 29.54 -11.29 -2.49
C ASP A 99 30.72 -10.68 -3.27
N SER A 100 30.46 -9.60 -4.03
CA SER A 100 31.51 -8.88 -4.78
C SER A 100 32.58 -8.24 -3.88
N LEU A 101 32.24 -7.94 -2.62
CA LEU A 101 33.14 -7.40 -1.61
C LEU A 101 33.89 -8.49 -0.82
N GLY A 102 33.74 -9.76 -1.22
CA GLY A 102 34.27 -10.91 -0.48
C GLY A 102 33.55 -11.18 0.85
N MET A 103 32.44 -10.49 1.10
CA MET A 103 31.57 -10.66 2.25
C MET A 103 30.43 -11.60 1.85
N SER A 104 30.73 -12.84 1.45
CA SER A 104 29.68 -13.78 1.11
C SER A 104 28.94 -14.20 2.38
N ALA A 105 27.61 -14.10 2.35
CA ALA A 105 26.74 -14.78 3.31
C ALA A 105 26.63 -16.26 2.92
N ASP A 106 27.77 -16.94 2.72
CA ASP A 106 27.75 -18.37 2.52
C ASP A 106 27.30 -19.00 3.84
N ALA A 107 26.07 -19.50 3.86
CA ALA A 107 25.49 -20.13 5.04
C ALA A 107 26.35 -21.30 5.53
N GLN A 108 27.13 -21.95 4.65
CA GLN A 108 28.10 -22.97 5.04
C GLN A 108 29.33 -22.37 5.71
N ALA A 109 29.89 -21.27 5.20
CA ALA A 109 31.02 -20.57 5.83
C ALA A 109 30.63 -19.93 7.19
N LEU A 110 29.42 -19.37 7.29
CA LEU A 110 28.84 -18.88 8.54
C LEU A 110 28.55 -20.02 9.52
N ALA A 111 27.97 -21.13 9.07
CA ALA A 111 27.75 -22.32 9.90
C ALA A 111 29.07 -22.90 10.46
N ARG A 112 30.15 -22.86 9.68
CA ARG A 112 31.50 -23.30 10.11
C ARG A 112 32.19 -22.37 11.08
N SER A 113 31.78 -21.10 11.16
CA SER A 113 32.40 -20.08 12.02
C SER A 113 31.63 -19.79 13.29
N VAL A 114 30.41 -20.33 13.47
CA VAL A 114 29.68 -20.30 14.74
C VAL A 114 30.18 -21.44 15.63
N PRO A 115 30.94 -21.16 16.71
CA PRO A 115 31.31 -22.21 17.65
C PRO A 115 30.06 -22.66 18.41
N ILE A 116 29.59 -23.89 18.16
CA ILE A 116 28.60 -24.55 19.02
C ILE A 116 29.35 -25.05 20.26
N GLU A 117 29.66 -24.13 21.16
CA GLU A 117 30.35 -24.45 22.41
C GLU A 117 29.31 -24.89 23.45
N GLY A 118 29.10 -26.20 23.54
CA GLY A 118 28.31 -26.81 24.61
C GLY A 118 27.21 -27.79 24.15
N SER A 119 27.46 -29.08 24.41
CA SER A 119 26.48 -30.12 24.74
C SER A 119 25.39 -30.48 23.73
N ILE A 120 25.67 -31.47 22.88
CA ILE A 120 24.94 -32.74 22.91
C ILE A 120 25.97 -33.86 22.71
N ALA A 121 26.23 -34.65 23.75
CA ALA A 121 27.04 -35.86 23.61
C ALA A 121 26.35 -36.79 22.61
N GLY A 122 26.95 -36.99 21.43
CA GLY A 122 26.43 -37.87 20.37
C GLY A 122 26.17 -37.19 19.03
N VAL A 123 26.36 -35.87 18.89
CA VAL A 123 26.18 -35.17 17.62
C VAL A 123 27.51 -35.15 16.85
N SER A 124 27.52 -35.77 15.67
CA SER A 124 28.68 -35.78 14.77
C SER A 124 28.95 -34.38 14.20
N ARG A 125 30.19 -34.12 13.76
CA ARG A 125 30.58 -32.83 13.16
C ARG A 125 29.67 -32.41 11.99
N ASP A 126 29.22 -33.38 11.20
CA ASP A 126 28.30 -33.17 10.08
C ASP A 126 26.88 -32.77 10.54
N GLU A 127 26.41 -33.31 11.66
CA GLU A 127 25.14 -32.92 12.27
C GLU A 127 25.21 -31.51 12.88
N GLY A 128 26.37 -31.12 13.44
CA GLY A 128 26.61 -29.77 13.93
C GLY A 128 26.59 -28.69 12.84
N GLU A 129 27.20 -28.97 11.67
CA GLU A 129 27.17 -28.08 10.50
C GLU A 129 25.74 -27.94 9.94
N THR A 130 24.98 -29.04 9.96
CA THR A 130 23.57 -29.06 9.52
C THR A 130 22.67 -28.22 10.45
N ILE A 131 22.84 -28.35 11.77
CA ILE A 131 22.10 -27.56 12.77
C ILE A 131 22.41 -26.07 12.62
N ALA A 132 23.70 -25.72 12.46
CA ALA A 132 24.11 -24.34 12.24
C ALA A 132 23.54 -23.76 10.94
N LEU A 133 23.46 -24.55 9.86
CA LEU A 133 22.84 -24.13 8.60
C LEU A 133 21.34 -23.85 8.76
N TYR A 134 20.60 -24.71 9.47
CA TYR A 134 19.18 -24.46 9.76
C TYR A 134 18.97 -23.19 10.61
N TYR A 135 19.79 -23.00 11.63
CA TYR A 135 19.74 -21.80 12.46
C TYR A 135 19.99 -20.52 11.64
N VAL A 136 21.03 -20.50 10.80
CA VAL A 136 21.33 -19.37 9.92
C VAL A 136 20.19 -19.13 8.94
N GLN A 137 19.63 -20.18 8.34
CA GLN A 137 18.47 -20.04 7.45
C GLN A 137 17.26 -19.43 8.17
N ASP A 138 16.99 -19.83 9.41
CA ASP A 138 15.83 -19.34 10.15
C ASP A 138 16.01 -17.89 10.62
N VAL A 139 17.21 -17.52 11.07
CA VAL A 139 17.55 -16.13 11.39
C VAL A 139 17.43 -15.23 10.15
N VAL A 140 17.90 -15.71 9.00
CA VAL A 140 17.79 -14.98 7.73
C VAL A 140 16.32 -14.84 7.30
N LYS A 141 15.52 -15.92 7.38
CA LYS A 141 14.07 -15.87 7.10
C LYS A 141 13.34 -14.91 8.04
N PHE A 142 13.73 -14.88 9.32
CA PHE A 142 13.18 -13.94 10.30
C PHE A 142 13.39 -12.50 9.84
N TYR A 143 14.62 -12.11 9.49
CA TYR A 143 14.90 -10.75 9.01
C TYR A 143 14.20 -10.43 7.69
N TYR A 144 14.10 -11.40 6.76
CA TYR A 144 13.33 -11.23 5.53
C TYR A 144 11.84 -10.96 5.80
N TYR A 145 11.24 -11.73 6.72
CA TYR A 145 9.84 -11.58 7.09
C TYR A 145 9.58 -10.21 7.73
N PHE A 146 10.38 -9.82 8.72
CA PHE A 146 10.21 -8.51 9.36
C PHE A 146 10.54 -7.35 8.43
N GLY A 147 11.55 -7.48 7.56
CA GLY A 147 11.86 -6.48 6.54
C GLY A 147 10.68 -6.25 5.60
N LEU A 148 10.06 -7.33 5.12
CA LEU A 148 8.85 -7.25 4.29
C LEU A 148 7.68 -6.60 5.06
N LEU A 149 7.47 -7.00 6.32
CA LEU A 149 6.45 -6.39 7.18
C LEU A 149 6.67 -4.89 7.35
N PHE A 150 7.90 -4.43 7.58
CA PHE A 150 8.20 -3.00 7.71
C PHE A 150 7.91 -2.24 6.41
N ILE A 151 8.20 -2.82 5.25
CA ILE A 151 7.84 -2.24 3.96
C ILE A 151 6.32 -2.11 3.84
N TRP A 152 5.57 -3.14 4.20
CA TRP A 152 4.11 -3.11 4.14
C TRP A 152 3.50 -2.13 5.12
N LEU A 153 4.03 -2.05 6.35
CA LEU A 153 3.64 -1.03 7.32
C LEU A 153 3.93 0.38 6.79
N GLY A 154 5.06 0.58 6.12
CA GLY A 154 5.40 1.84 5.44
C GLY A 154 4.39 2.21 4.36
N ILE A 155 4.00 1.26 3.51
CA ILE A 155 2.97 1.45 2.48
C ILE A 155 1.65 1.87 3.12
N ILE A 156 1.18 1.15 4.14
CA ILE A 156 -0.05 1.48 4.88
C ILE A 156 0.06 2.88 5.49
N TYR A 157 1.18 3.18 6.16
CA TYR A 157 1.40 4.46 6.81
C TYR A 157 1.29 5.62 5.81
N VAL A 158 1.97 5.53 4.67
CA VAL A 158 1.93 6.56 3.62
C VAL A 158 0.52 6.71 3.06
N ALA A 159 -0.14 5.60 2.75
CA ALA A 159 -1.51 5.61 2.22
C ALA A 159 -2.51 6.22 3.20
N MET A 160 -2.45 5.83 4.48
CA MET A 160 -3.34 6.34 5.53
C MET A 160 -3.05 7.81 5.86
N ARG A 161 -1.78 8.21 5.91
CA ARG A 161 -1.40 9.61 6.08
C ARG A 161 -1.98 10.47 4.96
N HIS A 162 -1.90 10.00 3.72
CA HIS A 162 -2.47 10.71 2.57
C HIS A 162 -4.02 10.73 2.61
N TYR A 163 -4.64 9.61 2.98
CA TYR A 163 -6.09 9.47 3.12
C TYR A 163 -6.69 10.47 4.13
N HIS A 164 -6.06 10.57 5.31
CA HIS A 164 -6.51 11.45 6.38
C HIS A 164 -6.17 12.92 6.11
N LYS A 165 -4.99 13.23 5.55
CA LYS A 165 -4.62 14.60 5.20
C LYS A 165 -5.58 15.22 4.18
N ASN A 166 -6.13 14.41 3.28
CA ASN A 166 -7.02 14.86 2.20
C ASN A 166 -8.51 14.62 2.50
N ARG A 167 -8.90 14.52 3.78
CA ARG A 167 -10.31 14.35 4.17
C ARG A 167 -11.12 15.60 3.77
N PRO A 168 -12.23 15.45 3.01
CA PRO A 168 -13.14 16.55 2.74
C PRO A 168 -13.88 16.91 4.03
N GLY A 169 -14.22 18.20 4.13
CA GLY A 169 -15.10 18.70 5.19
C GLY A 169 -16.57 18.32 4.97
N TYR A 170 -17.47 19.03 5.65
CA TYR A 170 -18.87 18.99 5.31
C TYR A 170 -19.12 19.73 3.99
N LEU A 171 -20.27 19.49 3.35
CA LEU A 171 -20.61 20.13 2.08
C LEU A 171 -20.54 21.66 2.17
N ARG A 172 -21.00 22.24 3.28
CA ARG A 172 -20.93 23.68 3.55
C ARG A 172 -19.48 24.18 3.58
N ASP A 173 -18.59 23.52 4.33
CA ASP A 173 -17.18 23.89 4.40
C ASP A 173 -16.48 23.83 3.03
N GLU A 174 -16.83 22.84 2.21
CA GLU A 174 -16.27 22.70 0.85
C GLU A 174 -16.85 23.75 -0.11
N ILE A 175 -18.13 24.13 0.04
CA ILE A 175 -18.74 25.25 -0.70
C ILE A 175 -18.03 26.57 -0.34
N ASP A 176 -17.86 26.86 0.95
CA ASP A 176 -17.20 28.09 1.42
C ASP A 176 -15.74 28.15 0.94
N LYS A 177 -15.05 27.01 0.98
CA LYS A 177 -13.70 26.87 0.44
C LYS A 177 -13.67 27.11 -1.06
N GLU A 178 -14.63 26.60 -1.83
CA GLU A 178 -14.70 26.93 -3.24
C GLU A 178 -14.97 28.42 -3.41
N LYS A 179 -15.96 29.04 -2.75
CA LYS A 179 -16.24 30.50 -2.83
C LYS A 179 -15.03 31.38 -2.53
N SER A 180 -14.20 31.01 -1.55
CA SER A 180 -12.99 31.76 -1.21
C SER A 180 -11.95 31.86 -2.33
N LYS A 181 -12.04 31.03 -3.38
CA LYS A 181 -11.08 31.02 -4.50
C LYS A 181 -11.36 32.07 -5.59
N GLY A 182 -12.37 32.92 -5.43
CA GLY A 182 -12.83 33.88 -6.45
C GLY A 182 -13.96 33.29 -7.26
#